data_AF-A0A3N6FB95-F1
#
_entry.id   AF-A0A3N6FB95-F1
#
_cell.length_a   1.000
_cell.length_b   1.000
_cell.length_c   1.000
_cell.angle_alpha   90.00
_cell.angle_beta   90.00
_cell.angle_gamma   90.00
#
_symmetry.space_group_name_H-M   'P 1'
#
loop_
_entity.id
_entity.type
_entity.pdbx_description
1 polymer ?
#
loop_
_entity_poly.entity_id
_entity_poly.type
_entity_poly.pdbx_seq_one_letter_code
_entity_poly.pdbx_strand_id
1 'polypeptide(L)'
;MSPQIPALQAERRGLRLWNVGIVLLLAFASALLVAGFVFYTGWDLLGARGLKKQQKIDSKTLFDLVKLSFGVVAGAGALVALVVAYRRQRVDEDAALRDTTRLHNERFTNAVSQLGDESPTVRLGGVHALAGLADDAPTRQLRQTCIDVLCAFLRLPYTAEADLPTGDAGARHSYLALREARHTVLRLIRDHLRLPQEHPHSWQRYDFDFSNAVFDGGDLSKATFSGGAVTFTGATFSSGVLTFDDATFSGGQVFFIEATFSGGEINFRSAEFSGGEVYFTGTSFSGGEVYFTGATFSGGEVYFTGTTVSGGEIGFPSATVSGGVIDFSSATVSGGVIDFSSATVSGGQVPFSRTKFLGGTVGFSSSTISGGTVDFISAVFSGSTIDFTETVLSAGTLDFNRAKFSGSTVTFTRFAFSAGTVDFTEATFSAGTVNYTDATFSGSKIDYTQATFSGSTVDYTEAIFSNGTVDFILTVFSGGTVAFTRAALFTSTMKFTGAMFHGGTVTFDEATGSAPVGLVASAGSPWPAGVTLAAGW
;
A
#
# COMPACT_ATOMS: atom_id res chain seq x y z
N MET A 1 7.91 2.76 31.30
CA MET A 1 8.04 4.17 30.88
C MET A 1 6.94 4.41 29.86
N SER A 2 5.85 5.04 30.28
CA SER A 2 4.64 5.22 29.48
C SER A 2 4.75 6.51 28.65
N PRO A 3 4.40 6.49 27.35
CA PRO A 3 4.34 7.71 26.56
C PRO A 3 3.08 8.49 26.93
N GLN A 4 3.26 9.76 27.31
CA GLN A 4 2.17 10.70 27.56
C GLN A 4 1.54 11.12 26.23
N ILE A 5 0.25 10.85 26.08
CA ILE A 5 -0.58 11.39 25.00
C ILE A 5 -0.90 12.85 25.36
N PRO A 6 -0.67 13.84 24.47
CA PRO A 6 -1.10 15.21 24.72
C PRO A 6 -2.63 15.26 24.65
N ALA A 7 -3.26 15.60 25.78
CA ALA A 7 -4.66 15.96 25.83
C ALA A 7 -4.88 17.22 24.98
N LEU A 8 -5.42 17.06 23.77
CA LEU A 8 -6.00 18.15 23.01
C LEU A 8 -7.30 18.57 23.71
N GLN A 9 -7.15 19.47 24.69
CA GLN A 9 -8.23 20.35 25.12
C GLN A 9 -8.63 21.20 23.91
N ALA A 10 -9.61 20.73 23.14
CA ALA A 10 -10.33 21.57 22.22
C ALA A 10 -11.02 22.67 23.05
N GLU A 11 -10.48 23.89 22.93
CA GLU A 11 -11.03 25.10 23.53
C GLU A 11 -12.55 25.14 23.29
N ARG A 12 -13.32 25.14 24.38
CA ARG A 12 -14.67 25.69 24.39
C ARG A 12 -14.59 27.18 24.05
N ARG A 13 -14.50 27.54 22.77
CA ARG A 13 -14.83 28.89 22.31
C ARG A 13 -16.35 29.00 22.18
N GLY A 14 -17.02 29.05 23.33
CA GLY A 14 -18.30 29.75 23.41
C GLY A 14 -18.04 31.18 22.93
N LEU A 15 -18.78 31.61 21.91
CA LEU A 15 -18.67 32.94 21.32
C LEU A 15 -18.62 34.02 22.40
N ARG A 16 -17.43 34.56 22.66
CA ARG A 16 -17.25 35.87 23.32
C ARG A 16 -17.66 36.95 22.33
N LEU A 17 -18.95 37.02 22.03
CA LEU A 17 -19.53 38.18 21.37
C LEU A 17 -19.26 39.37 22.28
N TRP A 18 -18.51 40.36 21.79
CA TRP A 18 -18.28 41.60 22.52
C TRP A 18 -19.62 42.20 22.97
N ASN A 19 -19.65 42.85 24.12
CA ASN A 19 -20.86 43.49 24.61
C ASN A 19 -21.46 44.39 23.53
N VAL A 20 -22.78 44.28 23.32
CA VAL A 20 -23.52 45.00 22.25
C VAL A 20 -23.22 46.49 22.28
N GLY A 21 -23.11 47.07 23.47
CA GLY A 21 -22.76 48.48 23.65
C GLY A 21 -21.39 48.86 23.07
N ILE A 22 -20.39 47.98 23.14
CA ILE A 22 -19.04 48.25 22.62
C ILE A 22 -19.03 48.19 21.09
N VAL A 23 -19.72 47.21 20.49
CA VAL A 23 -19.81 47.09 19.03
C VAL A 23 -20.56 48.27 18.42
N LEU A 24 -21.65 48.69 19.04
CA LEU A 24 -22.39 49.88 18.60
C LEU A 24 -21.55 51.15 18.75
N LEU A 25 -20.83 51.31 19.87
CA LEU A 25 -19.92 52.43 20.07
C LEU A 25 -18.82 52.48 18.99
N LEU A 26 -18.20 51.34 18.68
CA LEU A 26 -17.16 51.28 17.66
C LEU A 26 -17.69 51.53 16.25
N ALA A 27 -18.84 50.96 15.90
CA ALA A 27 -19.48 51.18 14.61
C ALA A 27 -19.95 52.65 14.45
N PHE A 28 -20.41 53.27 15.53
CA PHE A 28 -20.80 54.68 15.52
C PHE A 28 -19.58 55.60 15.44
N ALA A 29 -18.52 55.32 16.19
CA ALA A 29 -17.27 56.06 16.14
C ALA A 29 -16.62 55.98 14.75
N SER A 30 -16.61 54.81 14.11
CA SER A 30 -16.09 54.66 12.75
C SER A 30 -16.94 55.41 11.72
N ALA A 31 -18.28 55.36 11.85
CA ALA A 31 -19.17 56.16 10.99
C ALA A 31 -18.94 57.67 11.14
N LEU A 32 -18.74 58.16 12.37
CA LEU A 32 -18.41 59.57 12.62
C LEU A 32 -17.04 59.96 12.05
N LEU A 33 -16.03 59.09 12.16
CA LEU A 33 -14.71 59.33 11.57
C LEU A 33 -14.79 59.42 10.05
N VAL A 34 -15.52 58.52 9.40
CA VAL A 34 -15.74 58.56 7.94
C VAL A 34 -16.48 59.83 7.55
N ALA A 35 -17.55 60.20 8.26
CA ALA A 35 -18.29 61.43 7.99
C ALA A 35 -17.42 62.69 8.17
N GLY A 36 -16.62 62.74 9.24
CA GLY A 36 -15.66 63.82 9.48
C GLY A 36 -14.59 63.91 8.40
N PHE A 37 -14.07 62.77 7.94
CA PHE A 37 -13.10 62.71 6.84
C PHE A 37 -13.70 63.20 5.52
N VAL A 38 -14.91 62.77 5.16
CA VAL A 38 -15.62 63.26 3.96
C VAL A 38 -15.91 64.75 4.06
N PHE A 39 -16.31 65.24 5.24
CA PHE A 39 -16.54 66.66 5.45
C PHE A 39 -15.25 67.49 5.29
N TYR A 40 -14.15 67.04 5.90
CA TYR A 40 -12.85 67.72 5.82
C TYR A 40 -12.32 67.76 4.39
N THR A 41 -12.33 66.61 3.70
CA THR A 41 -11.90 66.53 2.30
C THR A 41 -12.76 67.40 1.40
N GLY A 42 -14.09 67.41 1.56
CA GLY A 42 -14.98 68.30 0.82
C GLY A 42 -14.75 69.79 1.12
N TRP A 43 -14.48 70.13 2.38
CA TRP A 43 -14.16 71.49 2.80
C TRP A 43 -12.88 72.01 2.14
N ASP A 44 -11.85 71.17 2.10
CA ASP A 44 -10.56 71.44 1.46
C ASP A 44 -10.69 71.55 -0.06
N LEU A 45 -11.38 70.59 -0.71
CA LEU A 45 -11.60 70.58 -2.16
C LEU A 45 -12.36 71.80 -2.68
N LEU A 46 -13.33 72.29 -1.90
CA LEU A 46 -14.15 73.45 -2.26
C LEU A 46 -13.49 74.79 -1.93
N GLY A 47 -12.29 74.80 -1.33
CA GLY A 47 -11.53 76.02 -1.04
C GLY A 47 -12.22 76.98 -0.06
N ALA A 48 -13.04 76.46 0.86
CA ALA A 48 -13.84 77.26 1.78
C ALA A 48 -12.95 77.96 2.84
N ARG A 49 -12.87 79.31 2.80
CA ARG A 49 -11.97 80.13 3.64
C ARG A 49 -12.61 80.79 4.87
N GLY A 50 -13.82 80.40 5.27
CA GLY A 50 -14.37 80.83 6.56
C GLY A 50 -15.90 80.83 6.67
N LEU A 51 -16.40 80.67 7.91
CA LEU A 51 -17.81 80.71 8.26
C LEU A 51 -18.25 82.16 8.58
N LYS A 52 -19.24 82.70 7.87
CA LYS A 52 -19.81 84.02 8.19
C LYS A 52 -20.61 83.94 9.50
N LYS A 53 -20.28 84.79 10.48
CA LYS A 53 -21.05 84.94 11.73
C LYS A 53 -22.37 85.66 11.45
N GLN A 54 -23.51 84.98 11.59
CA GLN A 54 -24.85 85.58 11.59
C GLN A 54 -25.39 85.69 13.02
N GLN A 55 -25.89 86.87 13.39
CA GLN A 55 -26.32 87.21 14.76
C GLN A 55 -27.79 86.89 15.06
N LYS A 56 -28.56 86.47 14.05
CA LYS A 56 -29.92 85.91 14.17
C LYS A 56 -30.08 84.75 13.19
N ILE A 57 -30.56 83.62 13.68
CA ILE A 57 -30.81 82.43 12.88
C ILE A 57 -32.14 82.62 12.15
N ASP A 58 -32.11 82.65 10.82
CA ASP A 58 -33.30 82.76 9.99
C ASP A 58 -34.08 81.42 9.99
N SER A 59 -35.40 81.48 9.80
CA SER A 59 -36.30 80.31 9.81
C SER A 59 -35.87 79.24 8.80
N LYS A 60 -35.28 79.65 7.68
CA LYS A 60 -34.72 78.76 6.65
C LYS A 60 -33.53 77.95 7.18
N THR A 61 -32.62 78.58 7.91
CA THR A 61 -31.45 77.92 8.50
C THR A 61 -31.83 76.97 9.63
N LEU A 62 -32.82 77.34 10.45
CA LEU A 62 -33.39 76.44 11.47
C LEU A 62 -33.99 75.18 10.83
N PHE A 63 -34.72 75.34 9.72
CA PHE A 63 -35.31 74.22 8.99
C PHE A 63 -34.25 73.29 8.38
N ASP A 64 -33.18 73.85 7.81
CA ASP A 64 -32.05 73.07 7.28
C ASP A 64 -31.29 72.33 8.39
N LEU A 65 -31.14 72.93 9.57
CA LEU A 65 -30.52 72.29 10.75
C LEU A 65 -31.37 71.12 11.25
N VAL A 66 -32.69 71.28 11.27
CA VAL A 66 -33.63 70.22 11.62
C VAL A 66 -33.54 69.07 10.61
N LYS A 67 -33.54 69.35 9.30
CA LYS A 67 -33.34 68.32 8.27
C LYS A 67 -32.03 67.56 8.43
N LEU A 68 -30.93 68.26 8.72
CA LEU A 68 -29.63 67.64 8.97
C LEU A 68 -29.68 66.72 10.19
N SER A 69 -30.32 67.18 11.28
CA SER A 69 -30.47 66.38 12.50
C SER A 69 -31.28 65.11 12.26
N PHE A 70 -32.36 65.19 11.47
CA PHE A 70 -33.14 64.01 11.05
C PHE A 70 -32.29 63.05 10.22
N GLY A 71 -31.44 63.56 9.31
CA GLY A 71 -30.52 62.72 8.52
C GLY A 71 -29.52 61.96 9.39
N VAL A 72 -28.94 62.60 10.40
CA VAL A 72 -28.00 61.97 11.35
C VAL A 72 -28.69 60.92 12.21
N VAL A 73 -29.87 61.24 12.75
CA VAL A 73 -30.66 60.28 13.56
C VAL A 73 -31.11 59.09 12.72
N ALA A 74 -31.55 59.31 11.48
CA ALA A 74 -31.93 58.25 10.55
C ALA A 74 -30.72 57.36 10.19
N GLY A 75 -29.55 57.94 9.91
CA GLY A 75 -28.32 57.21 9.64
C GLY A 75 -27.85 56.37 10.83
N ALA A 76 -27.92 56.93 12.05
CA ALA A 76 -27.63 56.21 13.28
C ALA A 76 -28.59 55.03 13.49
N GLY A 77 -29.88 55.25 13.27
CA GLY A 77 -30.91 54.20 13.34
C GLY A 77 -30.67 53.08 12.33
N ALA A 78 -30.29 53.42 11.09
CA ALA A 78 -29.97 52.45 10.04
C ALA A 78 -28.74 51.60 10.39
N LEU A 79 -27.69 52.20 10.96
CA LEU A 79 -26.49 51.49 11.41
C LEU A 79 -26.82 50.49 12.54
N VAL A 80 -27.60 50.92 13.53
CA VAL A 80 -28.06 50.04 14.63
C VAL A 80 -28.88 48.89 14.06
N ALA A 81 -29.82 49.16 13.16
CA ALA A 81 -30.64 48.13 12.52
C ALA A 81 -29.78 47.10 11.76
N LEU A 82 -28.76 47.54 11.02
CA LEU A 82 -27.84 46.66 10.29
C LEU A 82 -27.00 45.78 11.22
N VAL A 83 -26.44 46.35 12.30
CA VAL A 83 -25.66 45.57 13.30
C VAL A 83 -26.53 44.53 14.00
N VAL A 84 -27.77 44.90 14.36
CA VAL A 84 -28.73 43.97 14.97
C VAL A 84 -29.13 42.87 13.98
N ALA A 85 -29.41 43.21 12.73
CA ALA A 85 -29.75 42.23 11.69
C ALA A 85 -28.61 41.24 11.45
N TYR A 86 -27.36 41.72 11.32
CA TYR A 86 -26.18 40.85 11.16
C TYR A 86 -25.96 39.93 12.36
N ARG A 87 -26.08 40.45 13.59
CA ARG A 87 -25.95 39.62 14.80
C ARG A 87 -27.05 38.60 14.92
N ARG A 88 -28.30 38.98 14.63
CA ARG A 88 -29.43 38.07 14.62
C ARG A 88 -29.19 36.94 13.61
N GLN A 89 -28.78 37.29 12.39
CA GLN A 89 -28.41 36.31 11.36
C GLN A 89 -27.33 35.33 11.86
N ARG A 90 -26.25 35.82 12.48
CA ARG A 90 -25.17 34.97 13.02
C ARG A 90 -25.66 34.02 14.12
N VAL A 91 -26.50 34.53 15.03
CA VAL A 91 -27.08 33.72 16.12
C VAL A 91 -28.04 32.67 15.56
N ASP A 92 -28.84 33.02 14.57
CA ASP A 92 -29.78 32.10 13.91
C ASP A 92 -29.03 31.01 13.11
N GLU A 93 -27.93 31.35 12.43
CA GLU A 93 -27.04 30.39 11.74
C GLU A 93 -26.39 29.40 12.73
N ASP A 94 -25.83 29.89 13.85
CA ASP A 94 -25.25 29.03 14.89
C ASP A 94 -26.32 28.18 15.61
N ALA A 95 -27.54 28.71 15.77
CA ALA A 95 -28.66 27.95 16.33
C ALA A 95 -29.09 26.82 15.38
N ALA A 96 -29.19 27.09 14.07
CA ALA A 96 -29.50 26.08 13.06
C ALA A 96 -28.45 24.95 13.05
N LEU A 97 -27.16 25.29 13.12
CA LEU A 97 -26.07 24.29 13.19
C LEU A 97 -26.14 23.42 14.46
N ARG A 98 -26.55 24.00 15.60
CA ARG A 98 -26.74 23.24 16.84
C ARG A 98 -27.92 22.30 16.75
N ASP A 99 -29.03 22.74 16.17
CA ASP A 99 -30.23 21.92 16.01
C ASP A 99 -30.01 20.77 15.03
N THR A 100 -29.31 20.99 13.92
CA THR A 100 -28.93 19.90 12.99
C THR A 100 -28.03 18.88 13.70
N THR A 101 -27.05 19.34 14.47
CA THR A 101 -26.16 18.46 15.26
C THR A 101 -26.93 17.68 16.34
N ARG A 102 -27.89 18.32 17.03
CA ARG A 102 -28.72 17.66 18.03
C ARG A 102 -29.59 16.57 17.42
N LEU A 103 -30.29 16.88 16.31
CA LEU A 103 -31.11 15.91 15.58
C LEU A 103 -30.27 14.75 15.04
N HIS A 104 -29.06 15.05 14.55
CA HIS A 104 -28.11 14.02 14.13
C HIS A 104 -27.75 13.09 15.30
N ASN A 105 -27.41 13.62 16.48
CA ASN A 105 -27.08 12.82 17.67
C ASN A 105 -28.26 11.97 18.18
N GLU A 106 -29.50 12.49 18.10
CA GLU A 106 -30.71 11.75 18.46
C GLU A 106 -30.94 10.57 17.50
N ARG A 107 -30.82 10.79 16.19
CA ARG A 107 -30.90 9.72 15.18
C ARG A 107 -29.76 8.72 15.30
N PHE A 108 -28.55 9.20 15.61
CA PHE A 108 -27.38 8.35 15.88
C PHE A 108 -27.65 7.37 16.99
N THR A 109 -28.11 7.86 18.15
CA THR A 109 -28.40 7.02 19.32
C THR A 109 -29.44 5.94 19.00
N ASN A 110 -30.48 6.30 18.24
CA ASN A 110 -31.50 5.34 17.79
C ASN A 110 -30.93 4.29 16.83
N ALA A 111 -30.15 4.70 15.83
CA ALA A 111 -29.56 3.79 14.85
C ALA A 111 -28.56 2.81 15.50
N VAL A 112 -27.75 3.28 16.46
CA VAL A 112 -26.86 2.43 17.27
C VAL A 112 -27.67 1.43 18.11
N SER A 113 -28.77 1.88 18.72
CA SER A 113 -29.65 0.98 19.49
C SER A 113 -30.26 -0.12 18.61
N GLN A 114 -30.68 0.23 17.38
CA GLN A 114 -31.22 -0.75 16.42
C GLN A 114 -30.14 -1.74 15.95
N LEU A 115 -28.91 -1.28 15.72
CA LEU A 115 -27.78 -2.13 15.38
C LEU A 115 -27.45 -3.14 16.49
N GLY A 116 -27.64 -2.77 17.75
CA GLY A 116 -27.45 -3.65 18.91
C GLY A 116 -28.60 -4.62 19.19
N ASP A 117 -29.69 -4.57 18.43
CA ASP A 117 -30.90 -5.36 18.70
C ASP A 117 -30.68 -6.86 18.44
N GLU A 118 -31.34 -7.72 19.23
CA GLU A 118 -31.28 -9.19 19.08
C GLU A 118 -31.96 -9.67 17.79
N SER A 119 -32.98 -8.94 17.32
CA SER A 119 -33.68 -9.23 16.07
C SER A 119 -32.79 -8.93 14.86
N PRO A 120 -32.51 -9.92 14.00
CA PRO A 120 -31.68 -9.71 12.81
C PRO A 120 -32.23 -8.65 11.86
N THR A 121 -33.55 -8.51 11.75
CA THR A 121 -34.20 -7.54 10.86
C THR A 121 -34.04 -6.12 11.37
N VAL A 122 -34.18 -5.91 12.70
CA VAL A 122 -33.97 -4.60 13.33
C VAL A 122 -32.50 -4.21 13.23
N ARG A 123 -31.60 -5.16 13.48
CA ARG A 123 -30.16 -4.99 13.31
C ARG A 123 -29.77 -4.54 11.91
N LEU A 124 -30.30 -5.21 10.89
CA LEU A 124 -30.07 -4.84 9.49
C LEU A 124 -30.64 -3.44 9.17
N GLY A 125 -31.79 -3.09 9.74
CA GLY A 125 -32.33 -1.73 9.69
C GLY A 125 -31.40 -0.70 10.32
N GLY A 126 -30.79 -1.03 11.46
CA GLY A 126 -29.79 -0.20 12.14
C GLY A 126 -28.52 0.04 11.30
N VAL A 127 -28.03 -0.98 10.58
CA VAL A 127 -26.91 -0.86 9.63
C VAL A 127 -27.22 0.18 8.56
N HIS A 128 -28.38 0.08 7.90
CA HIS A 128 -28.78 1.04 6.87
C HIS A 128 -29.04 2.44 7.44
N ALA A 129 -29.62 2.53 8.63
CA ALA A 129 -29.86 3.81 9.29
C ALA A 129 -28.55 4.53 9.64
N LEU A 130 -27.53 3.81 10.10
CA LEU A 130 -26.20 4.37 10.36
C LEU A 130 -25.48 4.82 9.09
N ALA A 131 -25.57 4.05 8.00
CA ALA A 131 -24.99 4.46 6.72
C ALA A 131 -25.65 5.73 6.17
N GLY A 132 -26.99 5.80 6.18
CA GLY A 132 -27.70 7.02 5.77
C GLY A 132 -27.38 8.21 6.68
N LEU A 133 -27.17 7.98 7.97
CA LEU A 133 -26.76 9.03 8.90
C LEU A 133 -25.33 9.51 8.64
N ALA A 134 -24.43 8.62 8.21
CA ALA A 134 -23.08 8.99 7.78
C ALA A 134 -23.13 9.93 6.57
N ASP A 135 -23.99 9.63 5.58
CA ASP A 135 -24.20 10.47 4.41
C ASP A 135 -24.69 11.87 4.78
N ASP A 136 -25.69 11.93 5.65
CA ASP A 136 -26.31 13.17 6.15
C ASP A 136 -25.49 13.90 7.23
N ALA A 137 -24.28 13.44 7.55
CA ALA A 137 -23.50 13.99 8.66
C ALA A 137 -23.09 15.45 8.41
N PRO A 138 -23.32 16.37 9.37
CA PRO A 138 -23.06 17.80 9.17
C PRO A 138 -21.55 18.15 9.22
N THR A 139 -20.71 17.23 9.70
CA THR A 139 -19.25 17.41 9.75
C THR A 139 -18.54 16.11 9.37
N ARG A 140 -17.30 16.24 8.87
CA ARG A 140 -16.43 15.09 8.57
C ARG A 140 -16.25 14.19 9.80
N GLN A 141 -16.10 14.78 10.98
CA GLN A 141 -15.89 14.02 12.21
C GLN A 141 -17.10 13.15 12.56
N LEU A 142 -18.32 13.66 12.40
CA LEU A 142 -19.54 12.89 12.66
C LEU A 142 -19.74 11.77 11.62
N ARG A 143 -19.37 12.00 10.35
CA ARG A 143 -19.36 10.94 9.34
C ARG A 143 -18.38 9.82 9.73
N GLN A 144 -17.16 10.18 10.13
CA GLN A 144 -16.16 9.22 10.62
C GLN A 144 -16.71 8.43 11.80
N THR A 145 -17.38 9.06 12.78
CA THR A 145 -17.99 8.35 13.91
C THR A 145 -19.02 7.30 13.47
N CYS A 146 -19.86 7.59 12.48
CA CYS A 146 -20.81 6.59 11.95
C CYS A 146 -20.08 5.41 11.29
N ILE A 147 -19.02 5.70 10.51
CA ILE A 147 -18.16 4.68 9.88
C ILE A 147 -17.45 3.83 10.95
N ASP A 148 -16.94 4.46 12.01
CA ASP A 148 -16.26 3.79 13.12
C ASP A 148 -17.18 2.81 13.85
N VAL A 149 -18.46 3.15 14.02
CA VAL A 149 -19.45 2.23 14.62
C VAL A 149 -19.72 1.04 13.71
N LEU A 150 -19.86 1.26 12.40
CA LEU A 150 -20.02 0.18 11.43
C LEU A 150 -18.80 -0.76 11.44
N CYS A 151 -17.59 -0.20 11.51
CA CYS A 151 -16.36 -0.97 11.64
C CYS A 151 -16.27 -1.69 13.00
N ALA A 152 -16.67 -1.05 14.10
CA ALA A 152 -16.73 -1.65 15.44
C ALA A 152 -17.68 -2.85 15.49
N PHE A 153 -18.81 -2.80 14.78
CA PHE A 153 -19.72 -3.94 14.66
C PHE A 153 -19.06 -5.15 14.01
N LEU A 154 -18.19 -4.94 13.01
CA LEU A 154 -17.42 -6.03 12.39
C LEU A 154 -16.36 -6.63 13.33
N ARG A 155 -15.94 -5.90 14.37
CA ARG A 155 -14.97 -6.36 15.37
C ARG A 155 -15.60 -7.09 16.56
N LEU A 156 -16.92 -7.16 16.63
CA LEU A 156 -17.59 -7.94 17.69
C LEU A 156 -17.21 -9.43 17.61
N PRO A 157 -17.21 -10.16 18.74
CA PRO A 157 -16.93 -11.59 18.77
C PRO A 157 -17.75 -12.35 17.73
N TYR A 158 -17.08 -13.21 16.97
CA TYR A 158 -17.66 -13.90 15.84
C TYR A 158 -17.27 -15.37 15.88
N THR A 159 -18.27 -16.24 15.96
CA THR A 159 -18.10 -17.70 15.90
C THR A 159 -18.19 -18.12 14.43
N ALA A 160 -17.12 -18.68 13.88
CA ALA A 160 -17.12 -19.17 12.51
C ALA A 160 -18.06 -20.37 12.34
N GLU A 161 -18.55 -20.62 11.12
CA GLU A 161 -19.45 -21.76 10.85
C GLU A 161 -18.84 -23.09 11.28
N ALA A 162 -17.53 -23.25 11.09
CA ALA A 162 -16.78 -24.47 11.44
C ALA A 162 -16.78 -24.78 12.94
N ASP A 163 -16.95 -23.77 13.79
CA ASP A 163 -16.95 -23.91 15.25
C ASP A 163 -18.35 -24.12 15.83
N LEU A 164 -19.40 -24.12 14.99
CA LEU A 164 -20.76 -24.33 15.45
C LEU A 164 -21.00 -25.81 15.85
N PRO A 165 -21.81 -26.07 16.89
CA PRO A 165 -22.20 -27.43 17.24
C PRO A 165 -22.87 -28.15 16.06
N THR A 166 -22.39 -29.34 15.73
CA THR A 166 -22.91 -30.12 14.59
C THR A 166 -24.39 -30.43 14.80
N GLY A 167 -25.23 -30.08 13.81
CA GLY A 167 -26.67 -30.33 13.84
C GLY A 167 -27.51 -29.28 14.58
N ASP A 168 -26.90 -28.22 15.11
CA ASP A 168 -27.63 -27.11 15.72
C ASP A 168 -28.14 -26.11 14.66
N ALA A 169 -29.38 -26.33 14.21
CA ALA A 169 -30.02 -25.45 13.23
C ALA A 169 -30.25 -24.03 13.76
N GLY A 170 -30.44 -23.85 15.06
CA GLY A 170 -30.66 -22.54 15.68
C GLY A 170 -29.38 -21.70 15.65
N ALA A 171 -28.26 -22.29 16.09
CA ALA A 171 -26.95 -21.65 16.04
C ALA A 171 -26.55 -21.31 14.60
N ARG A 172 -26.78 -22.22 13.64
CA ARG A 172 -26.55 -21.98 12.21
C ARG A 172 -27.40 -20.82 11.68
N HIS A 173 -28.68 -20.73 12.06
CA HIS A 173 -29.55 -19.64 11.63
C HIS A 173 -29.08 -18.28 12.17
N SER A 174 -28.72 -18.21 13.46
CA SER A 174 -28.16 -17.01 14.09
C SER A 174 -26.84 -16.58 13.43
N TYR A 175 -25.96 -17.53 13.13
CA TYR A 175 -24.73 -17.30 12.38
C TYR A 175 -25.01 -16.67 11.01
N LEU A 176 -25.89 -17.27 10.20
CA LEU A 176 -26.22 -16.76 8.86
C LEU A 176 -26.84 -15.35 8.91
N ALA A 177 -27.67 -15.09 9.91
CA ALA A 177 -28.31 -13.79 10.10
C ALA A 177 -27.30 -12.69 10.48
N LEU A 178 -26.36 -12.99 11.40
CA LEU A 178 -25.27 -12.08 11.74
C LEU A 178 -24.32 -11.88 10.56
N ARG A 179 -23.98 -12.95 9.84
CA ARG A 179 -23.16 -12.92 8.62
C ARG A 179 -23.75 -11.97 7.58
N GLU A 180 -25.06 -12.03 7.31
CA GLU A 180 -25.70 -11.12 6.35
C GLU A 180 -25.62 -9.65 6.79
N ALA A 181 -25.79 -9.36 8.08
CA ALA A 181 -25.62 -8.00 8.59
C ALA A 181 -24.17 -7.50 8.40
N ARG A 182 -23.17 -8.33 8.70
CA ARG A 182 -21.75 -8.01 8.51
C ARG A 182 -21.41 -7.77 7.04
N HIS A 183 -21.87 -8.66 6.15
CA HIS A 183 -21.66 -8.53 4.71
C HIS A 183 -22.38 -7.31 4.15
N THR A 184 -23.52 -6.92 4.71
CA THR A 184 -24.20 -5.68 4.36
C THR A 184 -23.41 -4.44 4.74
N VAL A 185 -22.73 -4.43 5.90
CA VAL A 185 -21.80 -3.35 6.27
C VAL A 185 -20.69 -3.21 5.22
N LEU A 186 -20.03 -4.31 4.85
CA LEU A 186 -18.97 -4.29 3.83
C LEU A 186 -19.48 -3.81 2.47
N ARG A 187 -20.67 -4.26 2.07
CA ARG A 187 -21.34 -3.84 0.83
C ARG A 187 -21.61 -2.34 0.80
N LEU A 188 -22.08 -1.78 1.91
CA LEU A 188 -22.30 -0.34 2.05
C LEU A 188 -20.97 0.41 1.97
N ILE A 189 -19.94 -0.02 2.70
CA ILE A 189 -18.60 0.58 2.62
C ILE A 189 -18.09 0.57 1.17
N ARG A 190 -18.16 -0.57 0.48
CA ARG A 190 -17.80 -0.71 -0.94
C ARG A 190 -18.53 0.31 -1.81
N ASP A 191 -19.86 0.38 -1.68
CA ASP A 191 -20.69 1.21 -2.55
C ASP A 191 -20.39 2.70 -2.38
N HIS A 192 -20.08 3.17 -1.16
CA HIS A 192 -19.68 4.56 -0.93
C HIS A 192 -18.22 4.85 -1.35
N LEU A 193 -17.34 3.85 -1.35
CA LEU A 193 -15.96 3.97 -1.84
C LEU A 193 -15.86 3.93 -3.37
N ARG A 194 -16.87 3.39 -4.06
CA ARG A 194 -17.00 3.43 -5.53
C ARG A 194 -17.45 4.80 -6.05
N LEU A 195 -18.00 5.65 -5.18
CA LEU A 195 -18.42 7.00 -5.57
C LEU A 195 -17.19 7.88 -5.81
N PRO A 196 -17.20 8.76 -6.83
CA PRO A 196 -16.14 9.74 -7.05
C PRO A 196 -15.85 10.56 -5.80
N GLN A 197 -14.61 11.01 -5.63
CA GLN A 197 -14.15 11.65 -4.42
C GLN A 197 -14.92 12.96 -4.09
N GLU A 198 -15.35 13.68 -5.11
CA GLU A 198 -16.15 14.91 -5.03
C GLU A 198 -17.63 14.66 -4.73
N HIS A 199 -18.09 13.42 -4.78
CA HIS A 199 -19.47 13.08 -4.49
C HIS A 199 -19.77 13.33 -3.00
N PRO A 200 -20.89 13.99 -2.64
CA PRO A 200 -21.16 14.39 -1.25
C PRO A 200 -21.23 13.21 -0.27
N HIS A 201 -21.62 12.03 -0.76
CA HIS A 201 -21.72 10.79 0.02
C HIS A 201 -20.49 9.87 -0.17
N SER A 202 -19.43 10.34 -0.83
CA SER A 202 -18.21 9.55 -0.93
C SER A 202 -17.61 9.33 0.45
N TRP A 203 -17.20 8.09 0.71
CA TRP A 203 -16.46 7.71 1.93
C TRP A 203 -14.95 7.58 1.65
N GLN A 204 -14.49 8.06 0.50
CA GLN A 204 -13.06 8.23 0.25
C GLN A 204 -12.45 9.22 1.27
N ARG A 205 -11.18 9.02 1.62
CA ARG A 205 -10.42 9.77 2.64
C ARG A 205 -10.87 9.57 4.08
N TYR A 206 -11.78 8.64 4.37
CA TYR A 206 -12.12 8.25 5.74
C TYR A 206 -11.31 7.02 6.14
N ASP A 207 -11.13 6.85 7.45
CA ASP A 207 -10.39 5.73 8.01
C ASP A 207 -11.33 4.54 8.27
N PHE A 208 -10.84 3.32 8.11
CA PHE A 208 -11.59 2.08 8.33
C PHE A 208 -10.79 1.14 9.24
N ASP A 209 -11.28 0.91 10.47
CA ASP A 209 -10.61 0.07 11.47
C ASP A 209 -11.33 -1.28 11.64
N PHE A 210 -10.81 -2.31 10.98
CA PHE A 210 -11.22 -3.70 11.08
C PHE A 210 -10.28 -4.52 11.98
N SER A 211 -9.52 -3.89 12.88
CA SER A 211 -8.56 -4.60 13.72
C SER A 211 -9.22 -5.72 14.54
N ASN A 212 -8.60 -6.89 14.58
CA ASN A 212 -9.08 -8.10 15.26
C ASN A 212 -10.44 -8.63 14.77
N ALA A 213 -10.96 -8.14 13.64
CA ALA A 213 -12.18 -8.69 13.05
C ALA A 213 -11.92 -10.08 12.44
N VAL A 214 -12.91 -10.97 12.52
CA VAL A 214 -12.91 -12.26 11.82
C VAL A 214 -13.71 -12.11 10.52
N PHE A 215 -13.08 -12.39 9.39
CA PHE A 215 -13.68 -12.34 8.07
C PHE A 215 -13.94 -13.75 7.54
N ASP A 216 -15.16 -13.94 7.04
CA ASP A 216 -15.66 -15.16 6.40
C ASP A 216 -16.10 -14.89 4.94
N GLY A 217 -15.51 -13.84 4.36
CA GLY A 217 -15.75 -13.31 3.03
C GLY A 217 -16.27 -11.86 3.02
N GLY A 218 -16.41 -11.32 1.82
CA GLY A 218 -16.91 -9.97 1.58
C GLY A 218 -16.53 -9.45 0.20
N ASP A 219 -17.12 -8.34 -0.20
CA ASP A 219 -16.83 -7.70 -1.48
C ASP A 219 -16.53 -6.22 -1.27
N LEU A 220 -15.32 -5.82 -1.62
CA LEU A 220 -14.79 -4.46 -1.69
C LEU A 220 -14.21 -4.17 -3.11
N SER A 221 -14.63 -4.94 -4.12
CA SER A 221 -14.19 -4.76 -5.51
C SER A 221 -14.53 -3.37 -6.03
N LYS A 222 -13.66 -2.79 -6.88
CA LYS A 222 -13.80 -1.46 -7.48
C LYS A 222 -13.86 -0.30 -6.48
N ALA A 223 -13.58 -0.55 -5.21
CA ALA A 223 -13.51 0.50 -4.20
C ALA A 223 -12.23 1.34 -4.40
N THR A 224 -12.34 2.65 -4.22
CA THR A 224 -11.18 3.55 -4.23
C THR A 224 -10.81 3.91 -2.80
N PHE A 225 -9.68 3.39 -2.33
CA PHE A 225 -9.09 3.75 -1.05
C PHE A 225 -8.08 4.88 -1.27
N SER A 226 -8.54 6.13 -1.09
CA SER A 226 -7.68 7.30 -1.25
C SER A 226 -7.54 8.11 0.04
N GLY A 227 -6.32 8.31 0.55
CA GLY A 227 -6.01 9.28 1.61
C GLY A 227 -6.47 8.96 3.03
N GLY A 228 -7.19 7.85 3.25
CA GLY A 228 -7.53 7.33 4.58
C GLY A 228 -6.79 6.02 4.87
N ALA A 229 -6.64 5.66 6.14
CA ALA A 229 -6.03 4.40 6.57
C ALA A 229 -7.08 3.28 6.62
N VAL A 230 -6.71 2.09 6.14
CA VAL A 230 -7.54 0.87 6.25
C VAL A 230 -6.77 -0.16 7.06
N THR A 231 -7.30 -0.55 8.21
CA THR A 231 -6.57 -1.37 9.19
C THR A 231 -7.25 -2.72 9.38
N PHE A 232 -6.53 -3.79 9.11
CA PHE A 232 -6.85 -5.20 9.36
C PHE A 232 -5.88 -5.81 10.39
N THR A 233 -5.33 -4.99 11.30
CA THR A 233 -4.31 -5.44 12.26
C THR A 233 -4.89 -6.51 13.19
N GLY A 234 -4.23 -7.67 13.27
CA GLY A 234 -4.71 -8.82 14.04
C GLY A 234 -5.99 -9.47 13.50
N ALA A 235 -6.47 -9.09 12.30
CA ALA A 235 -7.66 -9.68 11.71
C ALA A 235 -7.42 -11.16 11.34
N THR A 236 -8.48 -11.97 11.35
CA THR A 236 -8.42 -13.39 10.98
C THR A 236 -9.28 -13.65 9.75
N PHE A 237 -8.68 -14.23 8.72
CA PHE A 237 -9.33 -14.68 7.49
C PHE A 237 -9.44 -16.20 7.54
N SER A 238 -10.53 -16.68 8.16
CA SER A 238 -10.70 -18.10 8.48
C SER A 238 -11.27 -18.92 7.33
N SER A 239 -12.08 -18.30 6.47
CA SER A 239 -12.74 -18.93 5.32
C SER A 239 -13.35 -17.88 4.39
N GLY A 240 -13.86 -18.34 3.25
CA GLY A 240 -14.52 -17.47 2.27
C GLY A 240 -13.55 -16.56 1.51
N VAL A 241 -14.11 -15.79 0.58
CA VAL A 241 -13.35 -14.89 -0.29
C VAL A 241 -13.66 -13.46 0.08
N LEU A 242 -12.64 -12.69 0.45
CA LEU A 242 -12.72 -11.23 0.52
C LEU A 242 -12.07 -10.64 -0.73
N THR A 243 -12.87 -10.05 -1.62
CA THR A 243 -12.38 -9.51 -2.89
C THR A 243 -12.21 -7.99 -2.86
N PHE A 244 -11.09 -7.53 -3.42
CA PHE A 244 -10.71 -6.17 -3.77
C PHE A 244 -10.42 -6.08 -5.27
N ASP A 245 -11.08 -6.92 -6.08
CA ASP A 245 -10.85 -6.93 -7.53
C ASP A 245 -11.14 -5.56 -8.13
N ASP A 246 -10.27 -5.11 -9.03
CA ASP A 246 -10.31 -3.79 -9.67
C ASP A 246 -10.31 -2.61 -8.66
N ALA A 247 -9.92 -2.81 -7.39
CA ALA A 247 -9.82 -1.73 -6.41
C ALA A 247 -8.60 -0.84 -6.66
N THR A 248 -8.70 0.44 -6.27
CA THR A 248 -7.60 1.40 -6.39
C THR A 248 -7.15 1.85 -5.00
N PHE A 249 -5.87 1.71 -4.71
CA PHE A 249 -5.21 2.19 -3.50
C PHE A 249 -4.28 3.34 -3.87
N SER A 250 -4.69 4.57 -3.56
CA SER A 250 -3.93 5.78 -3.91
C SER A 250 -3.71 6.71 -2.73
N GLY A 251 -2.45 6.87 -2.30
CA GLY A 251 -2.09 7.80 -1.22
C GLY A 251 -2.69 7.49 0.16
N GLY A 252 -3.14 6.25 0.40
CA GLY A 252 -3.59 5.73 1.69
C GLY A 252 -2.73 4.53 2.13
N GLN A 253 -2.80 4.19 3.42
CA GLN A 253 -2.08 3.05 3.99
C GLN A 253 -3.05 1.92 4.32
N VAL A 254 -2.72 0.68 3.94
CA VAL A 254 -3.49 -0.53 4.28
C VAL A 254 -2.64 -1.42 5.18
N PHE A 255 -3.12 -1.74 6.37
CA PHE A 255 -2.35 -2.45 7.38
C PHE A 255 -2.95 -3.82 7.71
N PHE A 256 -2.31 -4.89 7.27
CA PHE A 256 -2.58 -6.28 7.67
C PHE A 256 -1.65 -6.77 8.80
N ILE A 257 -1.11 -5.89 9.62
CA ILE A 257 -0.09 -6.24 10.63
C ILE A 257 -0.60 -7.36 11.55
N GLU A 258 0.18 -8.43 11.74
CA GLU A 258 -0.19 -9.60 12.57
C GLU A 258 -1.51 -10.29 12.18
N ALA A 259 -2.02 -10.08 10.96
CA ALA A 259 -3.21 -10.78 10.47
C ALA A 259 -2.92 -12.27 10.20
N THR A 260 -3.94 -13.12 10.37
CA THR A 260 -3.85 -14.57 10.19
C THR A 260 -4.74 -15.04 9.05
N PHE A 261 -4.16 -15.81 8.12
CA PHE A 261 -4.81 -16.40 6.95
C PHE A 261 -4.76 -17.92 7.06
N SER A 262 -5.79 -18.52 7.66
CA SER A 262 -5.84 -19.94 7.98
C SER A 262 -6.70 -20.77 7.00
N GLY A 263 -7.30 -20.12 6.00
CA GLY A 263 -8.15 -20.78 5.00
C GLY A 263 -9.06 -19.83 4.21
N GLY A 264 -9.11 -18.54 4.55
CA GLY A 264 -9.72 -17.51 3.71
C GLY A 264 -8.82 -17.11 2.54
N GLU A 265 -9.45 -16.63 1.47
CA GLU A 265 -8.80 -16.11 0.26
C GLU A 265 -8.98 -14.59 0.20
N ILE A 266 -7.92 -13.84 -0.11
CA ILE A 266 -8.01 -12.42 -0.45
C ILE A 266 -7.57 -12.19 -1.89
N ASN A 267 -8.46 -11.58 -2.67
CA ASN A 267 -8.22 -11.29 -4.08
C ASN A 267 -8.04 -9.80 -4.33
N PHE A 268 -6.98 -9.45 -5.03
CA PHE A 268 -6.65 -8.12 -5.53
C PHE A 268 -6.49 -8.15 -7.06
N ARG A 269 -7.34 -8.93 -7.74
CA ARG A 269 -7.22 -9.12 -9.19
C ARG A 269 -7.37 -7.77 -9.88
N SER A 270 -6.43 -7.42 -10.76
CA SER A 270 -6.40 -6.13 -11.47
C SER A 270 -6.42 -4.89 -10.56
N ALA A 271 -6.10 -5.02 -9.27
CA ALA A 271 -6.05 -3.88 -8.38
C ALA A 271 -4.87 -2.96 -8.72
N GLU A 272 -5.04 -1.66 -8.50
CA GLU A 272 -4.02 -0.64 -8.73
C GLU A 272 -3.51 -0.08 -7.41
N PHE A 273 -2.19 -0.09 -7.22
CA PHE A 273 -1.48 0.47 -6.08
C PHE A 273 -0.58 1.61 -6.56
N SER A 274 -1.05 2.84 -6.40
CA SER A 274 -0.35 4.06 -6.86
C SER A 274 -0.09 5.03 -5.71
N GLY A 275 1.16 5.04 -5.21
CA GLY A 275 1.58 5.95 -4.13
C GLY A 275 0.92 5.70 -2.77
N GLY A 276 0.35 4.51 -2.56
CA GLY A 276 -0.08 4.01 -1.25
C GLY A 276 0.83 2.86 -0.78
N GLU A 277 0.76 2.54 0.51
CA GLU A 277 1.57 1.49 1.14
C GLU A 277 0.66 0.39 1.70
N VAL A 278 1.00 -0.87 1.46
CA VAL A 278 0.30 -2.03 2.01
C VAL A 278 1.26 -2.84 2.88
N TYR A 279 0.92 -3.01 4.14
CA TYR A 279 1.78 -3.66 5.14
C TYR A 279 1.21 -5.00 5.59
N PHE A 280 1.90 -6.09 5.27
CA PHE A 280 1.65 -7.44 5.76
C PHE A 280 2.62 -7.86 6.88
N THR A 281 3.24 -6.91 7.58
CA THR A 281 4.28 -7.20 8.58
C THR A 281 3.81 -8.17 9.65
N GLY A 282 4.57 -9.26 9.86
CA GLY A 282 4.25 -10.29 10.86
C GLY A 282 2.99 -11.12 10.57
N THR A 283 2.46 -11.08 9.35
CA THR A 283 1.32 -11.94 8.98
C THR A 283 1.69 -13.41 8.86
N SER A 284 0.70 -14.28 9.09
CA SER A 284 0.85 -15.72 8.98
C SER A 284 -0.12 -16.29 7.94
N PHE A 285 0.41 -16.99 6.95
CA PHE A 285 -0.34 -17.73 5.92
C PHE A 285 -0.18 -19.23 6.16
N SER A 286 -1.19 -19.87 6.75
CA SER A 286 -1.15 -21.28 7.14
C SER A 286 -2.21 -22.12 6.41
N GLY A 287 -2.53 -21.75 5.17
CA GLY A 287 -3.55 -22.38 4.33
C GLY A 287 -4.51 -21.40 3.64
N GLY A 288 -4.49 -20.12 4.03
CA GLY A 288 -5.13 -19.06 3.24
C GLY A 288 -4.26 -18.60 2.06
N GLU A 289 -4.90 -17.97 1.08
CA GLU A 289 -4.28 -17.55 -0.18
C GLU A 289 -4.49 -16.05 -0.40
N VAL A 290 -3.47 -15.37 -0.94
CA VAL A 290 -3.57 -13.96 -1.34
C VAL A 290 -3.11 -13.80 -2.77
N TYR A 291 -3.99 -13.32 -3.64
CA TYR A 291 -3.70 -13.17 -5.06
C TYR A 291 -3.76 -11.72 -5.52
N PHE A 292 -2.69 -11.27 -6.18
CA PHE A 292 -2.53 -9.98 -6.85
C PHE A 292 -2.52 -10.15 -8.38
N THR A 293 -3.35 -11.05 -8.88
CA THR A 293 -3.38 -11.43 -10.29
C THR A 293 -3.61 -10.22 -11.20
N GLY A 294 -2.64 -9.88 -12.04
CA GLY A 294 -2.73 -8.73 -12.94
C GLY A 294 -2.72 -7.36 -12.23
N ALA A 295 -2.39 -7.31 -10.93
CA ALA A 295 -2.31 -6.06 -10.19
C ALA A 295 -1.15 -5.18 -10.69
N THR A 296 -1.31 -3.86 -10.57
CA THR A 296 -0.28 -2.88 -10.97
C THR A 296 0.24 -2.13 -9.75
N PHE A 297 1.57 -2.12 -9.57
CA PHE A 297 2.27 -1.39 -8.52
C PHE A 297 3.09 -0.27 -9.15
N SER A 298 2.55 0.95 -9.12
CA SER A 298 3.13 2.15 -9.75
C SER A 298 3.52 3.18 -8.69
N GLY A 299 4.72 3.01 -8.12
CA GLY A 299 5.22 3.82 -7.00
C GLY A 299 4.48 3.56 -5.66
N GLY A 300 3.58 2.59 -5.60
CA GLY A 300 3.10 2.00 -4.36
C GLY A 300 4.06 0.93 -3.84
N GLU A 301 4.02 0.67 -2.55
CA GLU A 301 4.91 -0.27 -1.87
C GLU A 301 4.09 -1.33 -1.11
N VAL A 302 4.46 -2.60 -1.24
CA VAL A 302 3.86 -3.71 -0.50
C VAL A 302 4.92 -4.41 0.33
N TYR A 303 4.70 -4.50 1.63
CA TYR A 303 5.67 -5.00 2.61
C TYR A 303 5.20 -6.30 3.24
N PHE A 304 5.80 -7.41 2.85
CA PHE A 304 5.71 -8.74 3.47
C PHE A 304 6.87 -9.02 4.44
N THR A 305 7.49 -7.97 4.99
CA THR A 305 8.62 -8.10 5.92
C THR A 305 8.25 -8.95 7.14
N GLY A 306 9.04 -9.98 7.43
CA GLY A 306 8.83 -10.85 8.60
C GLY A 306 7.58 -11.73 8.54
N THR A 307 6.96 -11.89 7.37
CA THR A 307 5.82 -12.79 7.18
C THR A 307 6.21 -14.26 7.26
N THR A 308 5.27 -15.12 7.65
CA THR A 308 5.45 -16.57 7.65
C THR A 308 4.44 -17.22 6.70
N VAL A 309 4.92 -18.04 5.77
CA VAL A 309 4.08 -18.81 4.82
C VAL A 309 4.31 -20.31 5.05
N SER A 310 3.36 -20.99 5.70
CA SER A 310 3.47 -22.37 6.17
C SER A 310 2.45 -23.33 5.55
N GLY A 311 2.18 -23.19 4.23
CA GLY A 311 1.23 -24.04 3.50
C GLY A 311 0.11 -23.29 2.75
N GLY A 312 0.21 -21.96 2.61
CA GLY A 312 -0.62 -21.15 1.72
C GLY A 312 0.18 -20.58 0.55
N GLU A 313 -0.47 -19.71 -0.23
CA GLU A 313 0.10 -19.06 -1.42
C GLU A 313 -0.02 -17.53 -1.33
N ILE A 314 1.05 -16.84 -1.74
CA ILE A 314 1.03 -15.42 -2.07
C ILE A 314 1.38 -15.27 -3.54
N GLY A 315 0.37 -15.02 -4.38
CA GLY A 315 0.51 -14.97 -5.83
C GLY A 315 0.47 -13.55 -6.39
N PHE A 316 1.34 -13.26 -7.35
CA PHE A 316 1.42 -12.07 -8.20
C PHE A 316 1.40 -12.44 -9.69
N PRO A 317 0.56 -13.41 -10.14
CA PRO A 317 0.63 -13.85 -11.52
C PRO A 317 0.22 -12.70 -12.45
N SER A 318 1.01 -12.47 -13.50
CA SER A 318 0.81 -11.36 -14.44
C SER A 318 0.82 -9.96 -13.82
N ALA A 319 1.29 -9.80 -12.57
CA ALA A 319 1.38 -8.49 -11.94
C ALA A 319 2.46 -7.62 -12.61
N THR A 320 2.28 -6.30 -12.57
CA THR A 320 3.24 -5.33 -13.09
C THR A 320 3.81 -4.49 -11.95
N VAL A 321 5.14 -4.51 -11.78
CA VAL A 321 5.88 -3.69 -10.80
C VAL A 321 6.69 -2.64 -11.55
N SER A 322 6.20 -1.39 -11.57
CA SER A 322 6.80 -0.28 -12.29
C SER A 322 7.13 0.87 -11.34
N GLY A 323 8.38 0.92 -10.87
CA GLY A 323 8.84 1.91 -9.89
C GLY A 323 8.29 1.73 -8.45
N GLY A 324 7.47 0.71 -8.21
CA GLY A 324 7.05 0.28 -6.86
C GLY A 324 7.97 -0.78 -6.24
N VAL A 325 7.66 -1.18 -5.02
CA VAL A 325 8.40 -2.21 -4.25
C VAL A 325 7.45 -3.30 -3.77
N ILE A 326 7.85 -4.57 -3.90
CA ILE A 326 7.19 -5.70 -3.22
C ILE A 326 8.24 -6.41 -2.36
N ASP A 327 8.28 -6.07 -1.06
CA ASP A 327 9.35 -6.44 -0.13
C ASP A 327 9.00 -7.67 0.72
N PHE A 328 9.68 -8.78 0.48
CA PHE A 328 9.64 -10.02 1.25
C PHE A 328 10.81 -10.19 2.22
N SER A 329 11.60 -9.14 2.48
CA SER A 329 12.80 -9.23 3.30
C SER A 329 12.53 -9.84 4.67
N SER A 330 13.42 -10.73 5.09
CA SER A 330 13.33 -11.43 6.39
C SER A 330 12.04 -12.26 6.60
N ALA A 331 11.28 -12.54 5.54
CA ALA A 331 10.17 -13.49 5.61
C ALA A 331 10.67 -14.93 5.81
N THR A 332 9.76 -15.83 6.19
CA THR A 332 9.99 -17.27 6.29
C THR A 332 8.95 -18.03 5.50
N VAL A 333 9.37 -18.81 4.50
CA VAL A 333 8.52 -19.69 3.70
C VAL A 333 8.85 -21.12 4.08
N SER A 334 7.91 -21.85 4.68
CA SER A 334 8.05 -23.25 5.09
C SER A 334 6.97 -24.08 4.42
N GLY A 335 7.20 -24.48 3.16
CA GLY A 335 6.26 -25.32 2.39
C GLY A 335 5.14 -24.57 1.67
N GLY A 336 5.09 -23.23 1.74
CA GLY A 336 4.19 -22.40 0.94
C GLY A 336 4.73 -22.01 -0.43
N VAL A 337 3.93 -21.24 -1.18
CA VAL A 337 4.28 -20.74 -2.53
C VAL A 337 4.28 -19.22 -2.54
N ILE A 338 5.30 -18.63 -3.15
CA ILE A 338 5.30 -17.24 -3.60
C ILE A 338 5.40 -17.25 -5.12
N ASP A 339 4.34 -16.88 -5.83
CA ASP A 339 4.28 -16.97 -7.29
C ASP A 339 4.34 -15.59 -7.97
N PHE A 340 5.26 -15.40 -8.90
CA PHE A 340 5.39 -14.25 -9.80
C PHE A 340 5.31 -14.68 -11.27
N SER A 341 4.61 -15.79 -11.55
CA SER A 341 4.47 -16.30 -12.91
C SER A 341 3.93 -15.23 -13.86
N SER A 342 4.58 -15.06 -15.02
CA SER A 342 4.23 -14.04 -16.02
C SER A 342 4.24 -12.59 -15.52
N ALA A 343 4.79 -12.30 -14.34
CA ALA A 343 4.90 -10.94 -13.84
C ALA A 343 5.88 -10.10 -14.68
N THR A 344 5.71 -8.78 -14.66
CA THR A 344 6.64 -7.83 -15.28
C THR A 344 7.25 -6.93 -14.23
N VAL A 345 8.59 -6.91 -14.12
CA VAL A 345 9.34 -5.96 -13.30
C VAL A 345 10.05 -4.97 -14.22
N SER A 346 9.65 -3.70 -14.15
CA SER A 346 10.20 -2.62 -14.98
C SER A 346 10.58 -1.42 -14.11
N GLY A 347 11.78 -1.43 -13.54
CA GLY A 347 12.30 -0.36 -12.69
C GLY A 347 11.78 -0.40 -11.24
N GLY A 348 10.93 -1.37 -10.88
CA GLY A 348 10.56 -1.67 -9.50
C GLY A 348 11.55 -2.58 -8.79
N GLN A 349 11.31 -2.90 -7.51
CA GLN A 349 12.15 -3.79 -6.71
C GLN A 349 11.32 -4.93 -6.09
N VAL A 350 11.86 -6.13 -6.05
CA VAL A 350 11.26 -7.29 -5.37
C VAL A 350 12.28 -7.93 -4.41
N PRO A 351 12.52 -7.32 -3.22
CA PRO A 351 13.50 -7.84 -2.28
C PRO A 351 13.06 -9.08 -1.51
N PHE A 352 13.94 -10.07 -1.43
CA PHE A 352 13.90 -11.24 -0.55
C PHE A 352 15.15 -11.32 0.33
N SER A 353 15.75 -10.16 0.60
CA SER A 353 16.95 -10.06 1.43
C SER A 353 16.76 -10.72 2.80
N ARG A 354 17.66 -11.63 3.17
CA ARG A 354 17.63 -12.42 4.41
C ARG A 354 16.38 -13.30 4.61
N THR A 355 15.63 -13.58 3.55
CA THR A 355 14.46 -14.48 3.59
C THR A 355 14.89 -15.93 3.76
N LYS A 356 14.10 -16.72 4.50
CA LYS A 356 14.34 -18.15 4.74
C LYS A 356 13.30 -18.99 4.00
N PHE A 357 13.72 -19.70 2.96
CA PHE A 357 12.93 -20.69 2.25
C PHE A 357 13.29 -22.08 2.77
N LEU A 358 12.51 -22.58 3.72
CA LEU A 358 12.64 -23.88 4.38
C LEU A 358 11.68 -24.89 3.73
N GLY A 359 11.91 -25.17 2.44
CA GLY A 359 10.96 -25.82 1.55
C GLY A 359 10.14 -24.81 0.75
N GLY A 360 9.07 -25.27 0.10
CA GLY A 360 8.19 -24.43 -0.70
C GLY A 360 8.82 -23.96 -2.02
N THR A 361 8.11 -23.07 -2.71
CA THR A 361 8.47 -22.58 -4.05
C THR A 361 8.42 -21.07 -4.09
N VAL A 362 9.42 -20.45 -4.72
CA VAL A 362 9.33 -19.07 -5.22
C VAL A 362 9.49 -19.08 -6.74
N GLY A 363 8.43 -18.71 -7.45
CA GLY A 363 8.34 -18.83 -8.90
C GLY A 363 8.33 -17.48 -9.60
N PHE A 364 8.98 -17.41 -10.75
CA PHE A 364 9.06 -16.28 -11.69
C PHE A 364 8.88 -16.78 -13.13
N SER A 365 8.26 -17.95 -13.32
CA SER A 365 8.17 -18.61 -14.62
C SER A 365 7.50 -17.71 -15.66
N SER A 366 8.09 -17.62 -16.86
CA SER A 366 7.62 -16.78 -17.97
C SER A 366 7.51 -15.27 -17.63
N SER A 367 8.15 -14.81 -16.55
CA SER A 367 8.19 -13.38 -16.18
C SER A 367 9.16 -12.58 -17.06
N THR A 368 9.00 -11.26 -17.06
CA THR A 368 9.92 -10.33 -17.74
C THR A 368 10.50 -9.34 -16.74
N ILE A 369 11.82 -9.26 -16.68
CA ILE A 369 12.57 -8.28 -15.89
C ILE A 369 13.30 -7.37 -16.89
N SER A 370 12.80 -6.15 -17.03
CA SER A 370 13.28 -5.18 -18.04
C SER A 370 13.93 -3.95 -17.41
N GLY A 371 14.23 -4.02 -16.12
CA GLY A 371 14.85 -3.00 -15.30
C GLY A 371 14.45 -3.20 -13.83
N GLY A 372 15.23 -2.64 -12.90
CA GLY A 372 15.01 -2.89 -11.47
C GLY A 372 15.75 -4.12 -10.96
N THR A 373 15.34 -4.64 -9.80
CA THR A 373 16.07 -5.69 -9.06
C THR A 373 15.10 -6.70 -8.47
N VAL A 374 15.41 -7.99 -8.63
CA VAL A 374 14.89 -9.05 -7.76
C VAL A 374 16.07 -9.55 -6.95
N ASP A 375 16.10 -9.25 -5.65
CA ASP A 375 17.21 -9.60 -4.78
C ASP A 375 16.86 -10.70 -3.80
N PHE A 376 17.84 -11.55 -3.52
CA PHE A 376 17.86 -12.66 -2.60
C PHE A 376 19.14 -12.58 -1.74
N ILE A 377 19.61 -11.35 -1.48
CA ILE A 377 20.87 -11.12 -0.78
C ILE A 377 20.82 -11.77 0.60
N SER A 378 21.79 -12.63 0.89
CA SER A 378 21.86 -13.40 2.14
C SER A 378 20.60 -14.24 2.44
N ALA A 379 19.79 -14.57 1.44
CA ALA A 379 18.67 -15.48 1.59
C ALA A 379 19.17 -16.92 1.84
N VAL A 380 18.36 -17.71 2.55
CA VAL A 380 18.66 -19.12 2.85
C VAL A 380 17.60 -19.98 2.21
N PHE A 381 18.02 -20.91 1.37
CA PHE A 381 17.20 -21.88 0.67
C PHE A 381 17.59 -23.27 1.18
N SER A 382 16.63 -24.03 1.70
CA SER A 382 16.83 -25.36 2.24
C SER A 382 15.71 -26.29 1.77
N GLY A 383 16.00 -27.17 0.81
CA GLY A 383 15.00 -28.08 0.22
C GLY A 383 13.88 -27.37 -0.54
N SER A 384 14.14 -26.17 -1.02
CA SER A 384 13.18 -25.28 -1.69
C SER A 384 13.41 -25.21 -3.20
N THR A 385 12.40 -24.76 -3.94
CA THR A 385 12.50 -24.52 -5.39
C THR A 385 12.44 -23.03 -5.69
N ILE A 386 13.34 -22.57 -6.56
CA ILE A 386 13.33 -21.25 -7.17
C ILE A 386 13.21 -21.44 -8.68
N ASP A 387 12.17 -20.90 -9.30
CA ASP A 387 11.87 -21.17 -10.71
C ASP A 387 11.86 -19.90 -11.57
N PHE A 388 12.82 -19.79 -12.51
CA PHE A 388 12.92 -18.78 -13.55
C PHE A 388 12.77 -19.39 -14.96
N THR A 389 12.04 -20.50 -15.08
CA THR A 389 11.79 -21.14 -16.38
C THR A 389 11.14 -20.14 -17.34
N GLU A 390 11.65 -20.02 -18.56
CA GLU A 390 11.20 -19.05 -19.58
C GLU A 390 11.24 -17.56 -19.14
N THR A 391 11.91 -17.21 -18.05
CA THR A 391 12.04 -15.80 -17.66
C THR A 391 12.92 -15.05 -18.66
N VAL A 392 12.53 -13.82 -18.98
CA VAL A 392 13.31 -12.89 -19.80
C VAL A 392 13.94 -11.82 -18.93
N LEU A 393 15.26 -11.75 -18.89
CA LEU A 393 16.01 -10.65 -18.27
C LEU A 393 16.59 -9.76 -19.38
N SER A 394 15.93 -8.65 -19.68
CA SER A 394 16.36 -7.73 -20.72
C SER A 394 17.15 -6.52 -20.19
N ALA A 395 17.02 -6.22 -18.90
CA ALA A 395 17.87 -5.30 -18.13
C ALA A 395 17.59 -5.50 -16.62
N GLY A 396 18.45 -4.95 -15.76
CA GLY A 396 18.31 -5.08 -14.30
C GLY A 396 19.17 -6.19 -13.69
N THR A 397 18.85 -6.57 -12.46
CA THR A 397 19.68 -7.49 -11.66
C THR A 397 18.84 -8.58 -11.00
N LEU A 398 19.31 -9.83 -11.10
CA LEU A 398 18.98 -10.93 -10.21
C LEU A 398 20.13 -11.10 -9.21
N ASP A 399 19.92 -10.71 -7.96
CA ASP A 399 21.00 -10.65 -6.96
C ASP A 399 20.86 -11.78 -5.93
N PHE A 400 21.78 -12.73 -5.93
CA PHE A 400 21.91 -13.82 -4.97
C PHE A 400 23.18 -13.69 -4.12
N ASN A 401 23.72 -12.48 -3.97
CA ASN A 401 24.93 -12.23 -3.20
C ASN A 401 24.80 -12.85 -1.79
N ARG A 402 25.78 -13.68 -1.41
CA ARG A 402 25.81 -14.39 -0.11
C ARG A 402 24.61 -15.31 0.16
N ALA A 403 23.80 -15.63 -0.84
CA ALA A 403 22.72 -16.60 -0.69
C ALA A 403 23.27 -18.00 -0.39
N LYS A 404 22.52 -18.77 0.40
CA LYS A 404 22.88 -20.13 0.79
C LYS A 404 21.84 -21.11 0.29
N PHE A 405 22.26 -22.11 -0.46
CA PHE A 405 21.41 -23.16 -1.02
C PHE A 405 21.80 -24.51 -0.43
N SER A 406 20.85 -25.22 0.15
CA SER A 406 21.05 -26.51 0.81
C SER A 406 20.00 -27.52 0.34
N GLY A 407 20.36 -28.39 -0.61
CA GLY A 407 19.43 -29.34 -1.22
C GLY A 407 18.30 -28.67 -2.01
N SER A 408 18.49 -27.41 -2.44
CA SER A 408 17.50 -26.62 -3.17
C SER A 408 17.72 -26.69 -4.67
N THR A 409 16.67 -26.43 -5.44
CA THR A 409 16.71 -26.35 -6.90
C THR A 409 16.48 -24.92 -7.36
N VAL A 410 17.37 -24.39 -8.19
CA VAL A 410 17.21 -23.12 -8.89
C VAL A 410 17.14 -23.42 -10.39
N THR A 411 16.05 -23.07 -11.05
CA THR A 411 15.83 -23.37 -12.46
C THR A 411 15.83 -22.09 -13.29
N PHE A 412 16.55 -22.10 -14.40
CA PHE A 412 16.66 -21.08 -15.44
C PHE A 412 16.50 -21.75 -16.82
N THR A 413 15.68 -22.79 -16.91
CA THR A 413 15.47 -23.52 -18.17
C THR A 413 14.82 -22.59 -19.20
N ARG A 414 15.38 -22.55 -20.42
CA ARG A 414 14.96 -21.63 -21.50
C ARG A 414 14.93 -20.15 -21.06
N PHE A 415 15.76 -19.78 -20.09
CA PHE A 415 15.95 -18.41 -19.66
C PHE A 415 16.59 -17.58 -20.77
N ALA A 416 16.04 -16.40 -21.06
CA ALA A 416 16.57 -15.51 -22.08
C ALA A 416 17.14 -14.25 -21.44
N PHE A 417 18.44 -14.04 -21.60
CA PHE A 417 19.17 -12.95 -20.98
C PHE A 417 19.81 -12.09 -22.08
N SER A 418 19.36 -10.84 -22.25
CA SER A 418 19.85 -9.95 -23.32
C SER A 418 20.63 -8.73 -22.84
N ALA A 419 20.45 -8.33 -21.58
CA ALA A 419 21.32 -7.43 -20.83
C ALA A 419 20.97 -7.48 -19.34
N GLY A 420 21.92 -7.16 -18.46
CA GLY A 420 21.73 -7.13 -16.99
C GLY A 420 22.79 -7.94 -16.24
N THR A 421 22.53 -8.31 -14.99
CA THR A 421 23.45 -9.10 -14.16
C THR A 421 22.71 -10.17 -13.35
N VAL A 422 23.29 -11.38 -13.30
CA VAL A 422 22.94 -12.40 -12.31
C VAL A 422 24.14 -12.55 -11.37
N ASP A 423 23.98 -12.15 -10.11
CA ASP A 423 25.08 -12.10 -9.13
C ASP A 423 24.95 -13.21 -8.09
N PHE A 424 25.89 -14.15 -8.06
CA PHE A 424 26.04 -15.19 -7.04
C PHE A 424 27.34 -15.01 -6.24
N THR A 425 27.87 -13.79 -6.17
CA THR A 425 29.10 -13.49 -5.43
C THR A 425 28.97 -13.94 -3.97
N GLU A 426 29.97 -14.66 -3.47
CA GLU A 426 30.01 -15.25 -2.12
C GLU A 426 28.83 -16.21 -1.80
N ALA A 427 28.07 -16.67 -2.80
CA ALA A 427 26.99 -17.63 -2.59
C ALA A 427 27.55 -19.03 -2.25
N THR A 428 26.80 -19.80 -1.46
CA THR A 428 27.17 -21.16 -1.08
C THR A 428 26.11 -22.15 -1.55
N PHE A 429 26.52 -23.18 -2.28
CA PHE A 429 25.67 -24.26 -2.76
C PHE A 429 26.12 -25.58 -2.12
N SER A 430 25.20 -26.26 -1.44
CA SER A 430 25.47 -27.48 -0.68
C SER A 430 24.40 -28.53 -0.95
N ALA A 431 24.69 -29.47 -1.86
CA ALA A 431 23.69 -30.36 -2.46
C ALA A 431 22.53 -29.60 -3.15
N GLY A 432 21.95 -30.17 -4.21
CA GLY A 432 20.93 -29.51 -5.02
C GLY A 432 21.47 -29.04 -6.37
N THR A 433 20.64 -28.29 -7.10
CA THR A 433 20.82 -28.08 -8.55
C THR A 433 20.59 -26.64 -8.94
N VAL A 434 21.45 -26.09 -9.81
CA VAL A 434 21.21 -24.88 -10.57
C VAL A 434 21.14 -25.28 -12.05
N ASN A 435 19.98 -25.15 -12.68
CA ASN A 435 19.73 -25.65 -14.04
C ASN A 435 19.57 -24.47 -15.02
N TYR A 436 20.41 -24.41 -16.05
CA TYR A 436 20.39 -23.45 -17.16
C TYR A 436 20.18 -24.15 -18.52
N THR A 437 19.55 -25.32 -18.56
CA THR A 437 19.30 -26.05 -19.81
C THR A 437 18.56 -25.16 -20.83
N ASP A 438 19.06 -25.13 -22.06
CA ASP A 438 18.54 -24.30 -23.17
C ASP A 438 18.51 -22.78 -22.88
N ALA A 439 19.24 -22.30 -21.87
CA ALA A 439 19.31 -20.87 -21.58
C ALA A 439 20.14 -20.12 -22.65
N THR A 440 19.72 -18.91 -23.00
CA THR A 440 20.42 -18.03 -23.93
C THR A 440 20.92 -16.78 -23.23
N PHE A 441 22.22 -16.55 -23.31
CA PHE A 441 22.95 -15.42 -22.73
C PHE A 441 23.49 -14.52 -23.83
N SER A 442 23.10 -13.25 -23.84
CA SER A 442 23.55 -12.22 -24.77
C SER A 442 23.88 -10.94 -24.01
N GLY A 443 25.06 -10.33 -24.18
CA GLY A 443 25.34 -9.00 -23.59
C GLY A 443 25.48 -8.95 -22.06
N SER A 444 25.69 -10.09 -21.41
CA SER A 444 25.27 -10.32 -20.02
C SER A 444 26.39 -10.71 -19.07
N LYS A 445 26.25 -10.45 -17.76
CA LYS A 445 27.18 -10.90 -16.71
C LYS A 445 26.52 -11.90 -15.77
N ILE A 446 27.15 -13.06 -15.60
CA ILE A 446 26.88 -13.99 -14.49
C ILE A 446 28.13 -14.01 -13.61
N ASP A 447 27.99 -13.70 -12.33
CA ASP A 447 29.12 -13.61 -11.39
C ASP A 447 29.03 -14.66 -10.30
N TYR A 448 30.01 -15.55 -10.20
CA TYR A 448 30.18 -16.54 -9.14
C TYR A 448 31.44 -16.26 -8.31
N THR A 449 31.92 -15.01 -8.30
CA THR A 449 33.16 -14.64 -7.60
C THR A 449 33.08 -15.05 -6.13
N GLN A 450 34.08 -15.79 -5.65
CA GLN A 450 34.15 -16.35 -4.29
C GLN A 450 32.97 -17.26 -3.90
N ALA A 451 32.17 -17.74 -4.85
CA ALA A 451 31.14 -18.73 -4.57
C ALA A 451 31.75 -20.09 -4.18
N THR A 452 31.00 -20.89 -3.44
CA THR A 452 31.40 -22.24 -3.03
C THR A 452 30.36 -23.27 -3.47
N PHE A 453 30.79 -24.29 -4.18
CA PHE A 453 29.99 -25.46 -4.57
C PHE A 453 30.47 -26.70 -3.81
N SER A 454 29.58 -27.34 -3.07
CA SER A 454 29.84 -28.52 -2.25
C SER A 454 28.79 -29.59 -2.53
N GLY A 455 29.02 -30.42 -3.55
CA GLY A 455 28.11 -31.52 -3.90
C GLY A 455 26.88 -31.10 -4.71
N SER A 456 26.86 -29.86 -5.21
CA SER A 456 25.77 -29.34 -6.04
C SER A 456 26.04 -29.53 -7.53
N THR A 457 24.97 -29.60 -8.32
CA THR A 457 25.05 -29.64 -9.77
C THR A 457 24.73 -28.27 -10.35
N VAL A 458 25.55 -27.77 -11.26
CA VAL A 458 25.24 -26.63 -12.12
C VAL A 458 25.22 -27.13 -13.56
N ASP A 459 24.08 -27.06 -14.22
CA ASP A 459 23.88 -27.64 -15.54
C ASP A 459 23.63 -26.55 -16.59
N TYR A 460 24.54 -26.41 -17.55
CA TYR A 460 24.46 -25.52 -18.71
C TYR A 460 24.26 -26.28 -20.02
N THR A 461 23.63 -27.46 -19.97
CA THR A 461 23.39 -28.28 -21.17
C THR A 461 22.65 -27.48 -22.24
N GLU A 462 23.19 -27.46 -23.46
CA GLU A 462 22.66 -26.71 -24.61
C GLU A 462 22.52 -25.19 -24.39
N ALA A 463 23.16 -24.63 -23.36
CA ALA A 463 23.15 -23.19 -23.14
C ALA A 463 23.97 -22.46 -24.21
N ILE A 464 23.47 -21.32 -24.67
CA ILE A 464 24.10 -20.48 -25.68
C ILE A 464 24.60 -19.21 -25.01
N PHE A 465 25.89 -18.91 -25.16
CA PHE A 465 26.53 -17.69 -24.68
C PHE A 465 27.02 -16.87 -25.87
N SER A 466 26.62 -15.61 -25.91
CA SER A 466 26.99 -14.63 -26.92
C SER A 466 27.35 -13.31 -26.24
N ASN A 467 28.51 -12.72 -26.54
CA ASN A 467 28.88 -11.38 -26.06
C ASN A 467 28.64 -11.12 -24.54
N GLY A 468 29.14 -11.94 -23.62
CA GLY A 468 28.95 -11.75 -22.18
C GLY A 468 30.12 -12.28 -21.33
N THR A 469 29.97 -12.27 -20.01
CA THR A 469 30.95 -12.81 -19.06
C THR A 469 30.32 -13.77 -18.06
N VAL A 470 30.97 -14.91 -17.85
CA VAL A 470 30.69 -15.81 -16.73
C VAL A 470 31.94 -15.91 -15.87
N ASP A 471 31.90 -15.35 -14.67
CA ASP A 471 33.07 -15.20 -13.80
C ASP A 471 33.02 -16.20 -12.64
N PHE A 472 33.94 -17.17 -12.61
CA PHE A 472 34.21 -18.10 -11.51
C PHE A 472 35.51 -17.73 -10.78
N ILE A 473 35.70 -16.43 -10.49
CA ILE A 473 36.93 -15.92 -9.90
C ILE A 473 36.98 -16.32 -8.42
N LEU A 474 38.08 -16.95 -7.99
CA LEU A 474 38.24 -17.44 -6.60
C LEU A 474 37.11 -18.40 -6.14
N THR A 475 36.38 -19.01 -7.08
CA THR A 475 35.32 -19.97 -6.78
C THR A 475 35.90 -21.29 -6.27
N VAL A 476 35.23 -21.92 -5.31
CA VAL A 476 35.63 -23.22 -4.75
C VAL A 476 34.67 -24.31 -5.19
N PHE A 477 35.22 -25.35 -5.81
CA PHE A 477 34.50 -26.59 -6.14
C PHE A 477 35.01 -27.71 -5.22
N SER A 478 34.12 -28.28 -4.40
CA SER A 478 34.45 -29.28 -3.36
C SER A 478 33.57 -30.54 -3.42
N GLY A 479 32.92 -30.76 -4.56
CA GLY A 479 32.08 -31.91 -4.90
C GLY A 479 30.97 -31.48 -5.87
N GLY A 480 30.32 -32.44 -6.53
CA GLY A 480 29.24 -32.15 -7.49
C GLY A 480 29.75 -31.93 -8.91
N THR A 481 28.92 -31.36 -9.78
CA THR A 481 29.20 -31.29 -11.23
C THR A 481 28.82 -29.92 -11.78
N VAL A 482 29.72 -29.27 -12.51
CA VAL A 482 29.40 -28.15 -13.41
C VAL A 482 29.51 -28.66 -14.84
N ALA A 483 28.39 -28.77 -15.54
CA ALA A 483 28.33 -29.33 -16.90
C ALA A 483 28.02 -28.24 -17.92
N PHE A 484 28.83 -28.15 -18.98
CA PHE A 484 28.61 -27.32 -20.16
C PHE A 484 28.36 -28.18 -21.39
N THR A 485 27.63 -29.29 -21.22
CA THR A 485 27.43 -30.29 -22.26
C THR A 485 26.72 -29.69 -23.48
N ARG A 486 27.35 -29.75 -24.66
CA ARG A 486 26.84 -29.15 -25.90
C ARG A 486 26.57 -27.63 -25.79
N ALA A 487 27.18 -26.94 -24.84
CA ALA A 487 27.07 -25.49 -24.69
C ALA A 487 27.84 -24.76 -25.81
N ALA A 488 27.33 -23.61 -26.25
CA ALA A 488 27.94 -22.80 -27.30
C ALA A 488 28.48 -21.48 -26.74
N LEU A 489 29.79 -21.29 -26.73
CA LEU A 489 30.50 -20.14 -26.16
C LEU A 489 30.98 -19.16 -27.24
N PHE A 490 30.05 -18.49 -27.92
CA PHE A 490 30.36 -17.50 -28.95
C PHE A 490 30.77 -16.17 -28.31
N THR A 491 31.95 -15.64 -28.66
CA THR A 491 32.43 -14.28 -28.29
C THR A 491 32.34 -13.89 -26.80
N SER A 492 32.06 -14.86 -25.92
CA SER A 492 31.86 -14.68 -24.49
C SER A 492 33.13 -15.03 -23.75
N THR A 493 33.35 -14.38 -22.61
CA THR A 493 34.52 -14.64 -21.76
C THR A 493 34.10 -15.41 -20.52
N MET A 494 34.55 -16.65 -20.40
CA MET A 494 34.40 -17.43 -19.17
C MET A 494 35.72 -17.41 -18.39
N LYS A 495 35.70 -16.96 -17.13
CA LYS A 495 36.92 -16.79 -16.32
C LYS A 495 36.93 -17.72 -15.11
N PHE A 496 38.01 -18.45 -14.89
CA PHE A 496 38.26 -19.31 -13.72
C PHE A 496 39.48 -18.87 -12.91
N THR A 497 39.80 -17.58 -12.93
CA THR A 497 41.04 -17.07 -12.31
C THR A 497 41.02 -17.33 -10.79
N GLY A 498 41.98 -18.13 -10.32
CA GLY A 498 42.09 -18.49 -8.90
C GLY A 498 41.03 -19.48 -8.41
N ALA A 499 40.26 -20.11 -9.30
CA ALA A 499 39.31 -21.16 -8.93
C ALA A 499 40.04 -22.39 -8.32
N MET A 500 39.45 -23.01 -7.32
CA MET A 500 40.02 -24.15 -6.60
C MET A 500 39.15 -25.40 -6.74
N PHE A 501 39.77 -26.56 -7.00
CA PHE A 501 39.10 -27.84 -7.23
C PHE A 501 39.57 -28.87 -6.18
N HIS A 502 38.69 -29.23 -5.24
CA HIS A 502 38.96 -30.13 -4.10
C HIS A 502 38.11 -31.43 -4.18
N GLY A 503 37.69 -31.80 -5.39
CA GLY A 503 36.68 -32.83 -5.64
C GLY A 503 35.48 -32.25 -6.37
N GLY A 504 34.87 -33.01 -7.27
CA GLY A 504 33.83 -32.53 -8.20
C GLY A 504 34.33 -32.44 -9.64
N THR A 505 33.39 -32.30 -10.58
CA THR A 505 33.65 -32.36 -12.02
C THR A 505 33.26 -31.05 -12.69
N VAL A 506 34.12 -30.51 -13.56
CA VAL A 506 33.75 -29.45 -14.50
C VAL A 506 33.96 -29.99 -15.92
N THR A 507 32.89 -30.19 -16.67
CA THR A 507 32.95 -30.80 -18.01
C THR A 507 32.44 -29.84 -19.08
N PHE A 508 33.13 -29.84 -20.22
CA PHE A 508 32.77 -29.12 -21.44
C PHE A 508 32.52 -30.10 -22.61
N ASP A 509 31.95 -31.27 -22.32
CA ASP A 509 31.68 -32.30 -23.33
C ASP A 509 30.88 -31.73 -24.51
N GLU A 510 31.42 -31.87 -25.72
CA GLU A 510 30.83 -31.35 -26.97
C GLU A 510 30.57 -29.84 -26.99
N ALA A 511 31.18 -29.06 -26.08
CA ALA A 511 31.07 -27.61 -26.11
C ALA A 511 31.81 -27.01 -27.31
N THR A 512 31.34 -25.87 -27.80
CA THR A 512 31.93 -25.16 -28.95
C THR A 512 32.25 -23.71 -28.61
N GLY A 513 33.11 -23.05 -29.40
CA GLY A 513 33.46 -21.64 -29.22
C GLY A 513 34.82 -21.44 -28.53
N SER A 514 34.97 -20.34 -27.79
CA SER A 514 36.23 -19.95 -27.14
C SER A 514 36.47 -20.74 -25.85
N ALA A 515 37.70 -21.24 -25.67
CA ALA A 515 38.11 -21.91 -24.43
C ALA A 515 38.08 -20.95 -23.22
N PRO A 516 37.72 -21.42 -22.01
CA PRO A 516 37.70 -20.60 -20.80
C PRO A 516 39.09 -20.08 -20.40
N VAL A 517 39.15 -18.86 -19.88
CA VAL A 517 40.37 -18.21 -19.40
C VAL A 517 40.63 -18.58 -17.94
N GLY A 518 41.89 -18.85 -17.58
CA GLY A 518 42.28 -19.08 -16.18
C GLY A 518 42.10 -20.51 -15.68
N LEU A 519 41.51 -21.40 -16.48
CA LEU A 519 41.81 -22.83 -16.39
C LEU A 519 43.22 -22.98 -16.97
N VAL A 520 44.24 -23.14 -16.12
CA VAL A 520 45.64 -23.19 -16.57
C VAL A 520 46.09 -24.63 -16.68
N ALA A 521 46.37 -25.10 -17.90
CA ALA A 521 47.47 -26.02 -18.12
C ALA A 521 48.69 -25.13 -18.45
N SER A 522 49.54 -24.86 -17.47
CA SER A 522 50.89 -24.35 -17.79
C SER A 522 51.53 -25.38 -18.72
N ALA A 523 52.20 -24.95 -19.79
CA ALA A 523 52.69 -25.86 -20.84
C ALA A 523 53.36 -27.12 -20.26
N GLY A 524 52.71 -28.28 -20.40
CA GLY A 524 53.17 -29.57 -19.88
C GLY A 524 52.56 -30.06 -18.55
N SER A 525 51.71 -29.27 -17.88
CA SER A 525 51.00 -29.69 -16.67
C SER A 525 49.63 -30.28 -17.02
N PRO A 526 49.21 -31.39 -16.37
CA PRO A 526 47.85 -31.91 -16.53
C PRO A 526 46.83 -30.92 -15.95
N TRP A 527 45.63 -30.95 -16.51
CA TRP A 527 44.49 -30.20 -15.98
C TRP A 527 44.18 -30.58 -14.52
N PRO A 528 43.54 -29.69 -13.74
CA PRO A 528 43.05 -30.06 -12.42
C PRO A 528 42.18 -31.32 -12.51
N ALA A 529 42.36 -32.24 -11.55
CA ALA A 529 41.57 -33.46 -11.51
C ALA A 529 40.07 -33.12 -11.45
N GLY A 530 39.27 -33.76 -12.31
CA GLY A 530 37.84 -33.47 -12.45
C GLY A 530 37.49 -32.45 -13.54
N VAL A 531 38.45 -31.84 -14.22
CA VAL A 531 38.19 -30.95 -15.36
C VAL A 531 38.32 -31.70 -16.70
N THR A 532 37.29 -31.65 -17.54
CA THR A 532 37.28 -32.22 -18.90
C THR A 532 36.94 -31.11 -19.90
N LEU A 533 37.78 -30.93 -20.93
CA LEU A 533 37.56 -29.92 -21.98
C LEU A 533 36.98 -30.54 -23.26
N ALA A 534 36.34 -29.71 -24.08
CA ALA A 534 35.84 -30.09 -25.40
C ALA A 534 37.00 -30.53 -26.33
N ALA A 535 36.69 -31.44 -27.27
CA ALA A 535 37.64 -31.84 -28.30
C ALA A 535 37.97 -30.64 -29.20
N GLY A 536 39.21 -30.14 -29.12
CA GLY A 536 39.69 -29.01 -29.92
C GLY A 536 40.09 -27.76 -29.13
N TRP A 537 39.98 -27.78 -27.80
CA TRP A 537 40.50 -26.75 -26.89
C TRP A 537 41.88 -27.07 -26.32
#